data_AF-A0A7J8XPU5-F1
#
_entry.id   AF-A0A7J8XPU5-F1
#
_cell.length_a   1.000
_cell.length_b   1.000
_cell.length_c   1.000
_cell.angle_alpha   90.00
_cell.angle_beta   90.00
_cell.angle_gamma   90.00
#
_symmetry.space_group_name_H-M   'P 1'
#
loop_
_entity.id
_entity.type
_entity.pdbx_description
1 polymer ?
#
loop_
_entity_poly.entity_id
_entity_poly.type
_entity_poly.pdbx_seq_one_letter_code
_entity_poly.pdbx_strand_id
1 'polypeptide(L)'
;MVPAPRGAGIVVARVPKKVLQFAGIEDVFTSSRGCTKTLGNFVKATFECLLKGYGFLTPDFWKETHFTRSPFQEYSDLLGKLAKTLLLEEAATVYV
;
A
#
# COMPACT_ATOMS: atom_id res chain seq x y z
N MET A 1 -13.80 1.58 -10.37
CA MET A 1 -13.33 0.34 -11.02
C MET A 1 -14.42 -0.70 -10.86
N VAL A 2 -14.62 -1.59 -11.84
CA VAL A 2 -15.65 -2.63 -11.81
C VAL A 2 -14.99 -3.98 -12.12
N PRO A 3 -15.33 -5.04 -11.37
CA PRO A 3 -14.83 -6.39 -11.65
C PRO A 3 -15.16 -6.81 -13.09
N ALA A 4 -14.21 -7.46 -13.76
CA ALA A 4 -14.38 -8.01 -15.09
C ALA A 4 -14.34 -9.55 -15.04
N PRO A 5 -14.96 -10.26 -16.01
CA PRO A 5 -14.83 -11.70 -16.11
C PRO A 5 -13.37 -12.09 -16.41
N ARG A 6 -13.00 -13.32 -16.02
CA ARG A 6 -11.63 -13.81 -16.25
C ARG A 6 -11.26 -13.81 -17.73
N GLY A 7 -10.07 -13.32 -18.05
CA GLY A 7 -9.56 -13.23 -19.41
C GLY A 7 -10.04 -12.01 -20.20
N ALA A 8 -10.77 -11.07 -19.58
CA ALA A 8 -11.14 -9.79 -20.19
C ALA A 8 -9.93 -8.84 -20.35
N GLY A 9 -8.91 -9.01 -19.52
CA GLY A 9 -7.76 -8.13 -19.41
C GLY A 9 -8.09 -6.77 -18.79
N ILE A 10 -7.09 -5.88 -18.81
CA ILE A 10 -7.20 -4.53 -18.27
C ILE A 10 -7.66 -3.57 -19.38
N VAL A 11 -8.91 -3.08 -19.26
CA VAL A 11 -9.50 -2.09 -20.17
C VAL A 11 -9.33 -0.68 -19.58
N VAL A 12 -8.23 -0.02 -19.92
CA VAL A 12 -7.91 1.36 -19.51
C VAL A 12 -6.82 1.97 -20.41
N ALA A 13 -6.64 3.29 -20.33
CA ALA A 13 -5.53 4.02 -20.96
C ALA A 13 -4.13 3.59 -20.49
N ARG A 14 -3.10 3.85 -21.32
CA ARG A 14 -1.74 3.30 -21.15
C ARG A 14 -1.08 3.55 -19.78
N VAL A 15 -1.27 4.73 -19.19
CA VAL A 15 -0.60 5.11 -17.93
C VAL A 15 -1.16 4.34 -16.72
N PRO A 16 -2.46 4.43 -16.38
CA PRO A 16 -3.03 3.66 -15.26
C PRO A 16 -3.00 2.15 -15.51
N LYS A 17 -2.93 1.69 -16.77
CA LYS A 17 -2.75 0.26 -17.08
C LYS A 17 -1.51 -0.32 -16.41
N LYS A 18 -0.39 0.41 -16.43
CA LYS A 18 0.85 -0.02 -15.77
C LYS A 18 0.70 -0.08 -14.25
N VAL A 19 0.00 0.89 -13.66
CA VAL A 19 -0.26 0.92 -12.21
C VAL A 19 -1.07 -0.30 -11.79
N LEU A 20 -2.11 -0.66 -12.55
CA LEU A 20 -2.94 -1.84 -12.29
C LEU A 20 -2.17 -3.16 -12.50
N GLN A 21 -1.26 -3.20 -13.48
CA GLN A 21 -0.35 -4.34 -13.65
C GLN A 21 0.60 -4.50 -12.48
N PHE A 22 1.15 -3.41 -11.94
CA PHE A 22 2.00 -3.45 -10.74
C PHE A 22 1.22 -3.86 -9.48
N ALA A 23 -0.07 -3.56 -9.43
CA ALA A 23 -0.96 -4.03 -8.37
C ALA A 23 -1.33 -5.53 -8.51
N GLY A 24 -0.93 -6.20 -9.60
CA GLY A 24 -1.25 -7.60 -9.85
C GLY A 24 -2.69 -7.87 -10.30
N ILE A 25 -3.41 -6.85 -10.80
CA ILE A 25 -4.79 -7.01 -11.28
C ILE A 25 -4.76 -7.47 -12.74
N GLU A 26 -5.35 -8.63 -13.00
CA GLU A 26 -5.41 -9.22 -14.34
C GLU A 26 -6.59 -8.70 -15.16
N ASP A 27 -7.78 -8.68 -14.56
CA ASP A 27 -9.05 -8.39 -15.24
C ASP A 27 -9.81 -7.28 -14.52
N VAL A 28 -10.00 -6.14 -15.19
CA VAL A 28 -10.79 -5.03 -14.62
C VAL A 28 -11.32 -4.09 -15.70
N PHE A 29 -12.57 -3.66 -15.53
CA PHE A 29 -13.14 -2.55 -16.28
C PHE A 29 -12.98 -1.24 -15.52
N THR A 30 -12.52 -0.22 -16.22
CA THR A 30 -12.32 1.10 -15.64
C THR A 30 -13.22 2.13 -16.30
N SER A 31 -13.68 3.09 -15.51
CA SER A 31 -14.37 4.28 -15.98
C SER A 31 -13.74 5.46 -15.27
N SER A 32 -13.44 6.51 -16.02
CA SER A 32 -12.85 7.74 -15.51
C SER A 32 -13.69 8.93 -15.96
N ARG A 33 -13.87 9.89 -15.05
CA ARG A 33 -14.61 11.13 -15.31
C ARG A 33 -13.75 12.31 -14.85
N GLY A 34 -13.77 13.40 -15.62
CA GLY A 34 -12.98 14.60 -15.36
C GLY A 34 -11.78 14.75 -16.31
N CYS A 35 -10.84 15.63 -15.96
CA CYS A 35 -9.66 15.91 -16.78
C CYS A 35 -8.61 14.79 -16.64
N THR A 36 -8.65 13.80 -17.54
CA THR A 36 -7.72 12.66 -17.58
C THR A 36 -6.45 12.92 -18.40
N LYS A 37 -6.34 14.12 -19.01
CA LYS A 37 -5.16 14.53 -19.78
C LYS A 37 -3.93 14.77 -18.89
N THR A 38 -4.14 15.16 -17.64
CA THR A 38 -3.06 15.38 -16.67
C THR A 38 -2.63 14.05 -16.04
N LEU A 39 -1.40 13.63 -16.36
CA LEU A 39 -0.88 12.33 -15.98
C LEU A 39 -0.88 12.12 -14.45
N GLY A 40 -0.37 13.11 -13.70
CA GLY A 40 -0.24 13.00 -12.25
C GLY A 40 -1.57 12.77 -11.53
N ASN A 41 -2.60 13.56 -11.86
CA ASN A 41 -3.92 13.40 -11.25
C ASN A 41 -4.56 12.06 -11.63
N PHE A 42 -4.37 11.61 -12.87
CA PHE A 42 -4.96 10.37 -13.34
C PHE A 42 -4.34 9.13 -12.67
N VAL A 43 -3.02 9.13 -12.47
CA VAL A 43 -2.33 8.08 -11.71
C VAL A 43 -2.75 8.12 -10.24
N LYS A 44 -2.78 9.32 -9.63
CA LYS A 44 -3.18 9.49 -8.24
C LYS A 44 -4.60 8.98 -7.99
N ALA A 45 -5.56 9.31 -8.86
CA ALA A 45 -6.93 8.81 -8.78
C ALA A 45 -7.01 7.29 -8.88
N THR A 46 -6.16 6.68 -9.72
CA THR A 46 -6.08 5.22 -9.84
C THR A 46 -5.55 4.59 -8.55
N PHE A 47 -4.49 5.16 -7.98
CA PHE A 47 -3.90 4.69 -6.73
C PHE A 47 -4.86 4.85 -5.53
N GLU A 48 -5.56 5.98 -5.44
CA GLU A 48 -6.59 6.21 -4.42
C GLU A 48 -7.73 5.18 -4.52
N CYS A 49 -8.10 4.76 -5.74
CA CYS A 49 -9.11 3.72 -5.92
C CYS A 49 -8.64 2.36 -5.37
N LEU A 50 -7.36 2.01 -5.56
CA LEU A 50 -6.78 0.78 -5.01
C LEU A 50 -6.71 0.81 -3.48
N LEU A 51 -6.30 1.94 -2.90
CA LEU A 51 -6.23 2.12 -1.44
C LEU A 51 -7.60 1.92 -0.78
N LYS A 52 -8.66 2.47 -1.40
CA LYS A 52 -10.04 2.31 -0.92
C LYS A 52 -10.56 0.88 -1.04
N GLY A 53 -9.92 0.01 -1.83
CA GLY A 53 -10.29 -1.40 -1.96
C GLY A 53 -10.27 -2.13 -0.62
N TYR A 54 -9.21 -1.97 0.18
CA TYR A 54 -9.14 -2.52 1.54
C TYR A 54 -9.99 -1.76 2.57
N GLY A 55 -10.36 -0.51 2.26
CA GLY A 55 -11.27 0.26 3.10
C GLY A 55 -12.73 -0.17 2.97
N PHE A 56 -13.07 -1.02 1.99
CA PHE A 56 -14.43 -1.51 1.79
C PHE A 56 -14.69 -2.76 2.64
N LEU A 57 -15.68 -2.69 3.53
CA LEU A 57 -16.02 -3.79 4.42
C LEU A 57 -16.98 -4.77 3.72
N THR A 58 -16.45 -5.89 3.23
CA THR A 58 -17.26 -7.01 2.72
C THR A 58 -17.71 -7.93 3.86
N PRO A 59 -18.77 -8.76 3.65
CA PRO A 59 -19.21 -9.74 4.65
C PRO A 59 -18.12 -10.70 5.12
N ASP A 60 -17.11 -10.97 4.29
CA ASP A 60 -15.95 -11.80 4.63
C ASP A 60 -15.13 -11.22 5.79
N PHE A 61 -15.13 -9.89 5.93
CA PHE A 61 -14.38 -9.14 6.94
C PHE A 61 -15.21 -8.78 8.18
N TRP A 62 -16.44 -9.27 8.33
CA TRP A 62 -17.28 -9.00 9.52
C TRP A 62 -16.88 -9.78 10.77
N LYS A 63 -15.98 -10.75 10.62
CA LYS A 63 -15.45 -11.51 11.76
C LYS A 63 -14.70 -10.58 12.71
N GLU A 64 -14.81 -10.85 14.00
CA GLU A 64 -14.14 -10.06 15.04
C GLU A 64 -12.62 -10.07 14.83
N THR A 65 -12.01 -8.89 14.94
CA THR A 65 -10.55 -8.74 14.82
C THR A 65 -9.87 -9.16 16.12
N HIS A 66 -8.93 -10.09 16.03
CA HIS A 66 -8.07 -10.42 17.17
C HIS A 66 -6.90 -9.42 17.24
N PHE A 67 -6.78 -8.71 18.35
CA PHE A 67 -5.71 -7.75 18.54
C PHE A 67 -4.44 -8.46 19.03
N THR A 68 -3.42 -8.56 18.18
CA THR A 68 -2.09 -9.01 18.56
C THR A 68 -1.26 -7.83 19.09
N ARG A 69 -0.17 -8.13 19.80
CA ARG A 69 0.80 -7.10 20.19
C ARG A 69 1.39 -6.45 18.94
N SER A 70 1.69 -5.15 19.01
CA SER A 70 2.34 -4.48 17.89
C SER A 70 3.81 -4.93 17.77
N PRO A 71 4.40 -4.92 16.56
CA PRO A 71 5.81 -5.28 16.40
C PRO A 71 6.75 -4.43 17.27
N PHE A 72 6.41 -3.16 17.50
CA PHE A 72 7.17 -2.29 18.39
C PHE A 72 7.13 -2.75 19.86
N GLN A 73 6.01 -3.30 20.31
CA GLN A 73 5.89 -3.86 21.65
C GLN A 73 6.64 -5.19 21.78
N GLU A 74 6.58 -6.05 20.76
CA GLU A 74 7.23 -7.36 20.78
C GLU A 74 8.77 -7.26 20.74
N TYR A 75 9.30 -6.37 19.91
CA TYR A 75 10.75 -6.21 19.72
C TYR A 75 11.37 -5.06 20.52
N SER A 76 10.67 -4.56 21.55
CA SER A 76 11.10 -3.41 22.35
C SER A 76 12.51 -3.60 22.93
N ASP A 77 12.80 -4.80 23.46
CA ASP A 77 14.10 -5.14 24.04
C ASP A 77 15.24 -5.14 23.00
N LEU A 78 14.97 -5.58 21.77
CA LEU A 78 15.96 -5.58 20.68
C LEU A 78 16.26 -4.15 20.21
N LEU A 79 15.20 -3.36 20.01
CA LEU A 79 15.32 -1.97 19.57
C LEU A 79 16.02 -1.10 20.63
N GLY A 80 15.74 -1.32 21.90
CA GLY A 80 16.39 -0.61 23.02
C GLY A 80 17.88 -0.94 23.13
N LYS A 81 18.27 -2.20 22.90
CA LYS A 81 19.68 -2.61 22.88
C LYS A 81 20.44 -1.99 21.71
N LEU A 82 19.87 -2.02 20.50
CA LEU A 82 20.50 -1.43 19.31
C LEU A 82 20.73 0.09 19.50
N ALA A 83 19.71 0.81 19.98
CA ALA A 83 19.83 2.24 20.24
C ALA A 83 20.92 2.54 21.29
N LYS A 84 21.03 1.73 22.34
CA LYS A 84 22.04 1.92 23.39
C LYS A 84 23.47 1.64 22.88
N THR A 85 23.66 0.62 22.04
CA THR A 85 24.97 0.32 21.44
C THR A 85 25.43 1.42 20.50
N LEU A 86 24.55 1.93 19.63
CA LEU A 86 24.88 3.02 18.70
C LEU A 86 25.27 4.32 19.42
N LEU A 87 24.54 4.67 20.48
CA LEU A 87 24.87 5.86 21.28
C LEU A 87 26.22 5.75 21.99
N LEU A 88 26.62 4.55 22.41
CA LEU A 88 27.93 4.32 23.02
C LEU A 88 29.06 4.39 21.99
N GLU A 89 28.81 3.97 20.75
CA GLU A 89 29.78 4.02 19.65
C GLU A 89 29.97 5.46 19.12
N GLU A 90 28.90 6.24 19.03
CA GLU A 90 29.00 7.69 18.74
C GLU A 90 29.70 8.44 19.88
N ALA A 91 29.37 8.15 21.14
CA ALA A 91 30.08 8.71 22.29
C ALA A 91 31.54 8.24 22.39
N ALA A 92 31.94 7.13 21.77
CA ALA A 92 33.34 6.73 21.69
C ALA A 92 34.09 7.46 20.56
N THR A 93 33.40 7.78 19.45
CA THR A 93 33.98 8.43 18.27
C THR A 93 34.21 9.93 18.47
N VAL A 94 33.39 10.60 19.29
CA VAL A 94 33.52 12.05 19.59
C VAL A 94 34.66 12.37 20.57
N TYR A 95 35.20 11.36 21.25
CA TYR A 95 36.27 11.52 22.25
C TYR A 95 37.65 11.07 21.73
N VAL A 96 37.79 10.86 20.41
CA VAL A 96 39.07 10.63 19.70
C VAL A 96 39.41 11.83 18.83
#